data_AF-A0A969T8N3-F1
#
_entry.id   AF-A0A969T8N3-F1
#
_cell.length_a   1.000
_cell.length_b   1.000
_cell.length_c   1.000
_cell.angle_alpha   90.00
_cell.angle_beta   90.00
_cell.angle_gamma   90.00
#
_symmetry.space_group_name_H-M   'P 1'
#
loop_
_entity.id
_entity.type
_entity.pdbx_description
1 polymer ?
#
loop_
_entity_poly.entity_id
_entity_poly.type
_entity_poly.pdbx_seq_one_letter_code
_entity_poly.pdbx_strand_id
1 'polypeptide(L)'
;MQLKSFILVFLLLISGNLIQSKANVKTITIANKHVKFIDQLTEKLIKTQDCLLSLYGRLEGARQQLRYTHIGDGYICTNFIDEKYYNDLVSETKNLNTKYAMSLIEHAEKLNNIYLNINNLSRELEIYIRLGDYKKDQAKKADEIFGKLVISFDEFVIERDLYFQHTKEVVSQSETGGSSKNILLILICLTLYCKRNCLISKFKINFVVKHSLLVWIRN
;
A
#
# COMPACT_ATOMS: atom_id res chain seq x y z
N MET A 1 -16.06 60.41 -2.89
CA MET A 1 -14.83 59.58 -2.90
C MET A 1 -14.98 58.22 -2.20
N GLN A 2 -15.96 58.01 -1.31
CA GLN A 2 -16.06 56.78 -0.49
C GLN A 2 -16.56 55.51 -1.22
N LEU A 3 -17.35 55.62 -2.30
CA LEU A 3 -17.93 54.46 -3.01
C LEU A 3 -16.87 53.60 -3.73
N LYS A 4 -15.82 54.22 -4.30
CA LYS A 4 -14.74 53.50 -4.98
C LYS A 4 -13.89 52.65 -4.02
N SER A 5 -13.75 53.09 -2.77
CA SER A 5 -12.98 52.39 -1.74
C SER A 5 -13.75 51.15 -1.23
N PHE A 6 -15.07 51.24 -1.10
CA PHE A 6 -15.94 50.11 -0.73
C PHE A 6 -15.97 49.00 -1.79
N ILE A 7 -16.04 49.36 -3.08
CA ILE A 7 -16.03 48.38 -4.18
C ILE A 7 -14.69 47.62 -4.22
N LEU A 8 -13.57 48.30 -3.96
CA LEU A 8 -12.25 47.67 -3.95
C LEU A 8 -12.10 46.64 -2.82
N VAL A 9 -12.55 46.98 -1.61
CA VAL A 9 -12.54 46.07 -0.44
C VAL A 9 -13.45 44.87 -0.69
N PHE A 10 -14.62 45.07 -1.27
CA PHE A 10 -15.55 43.99 -1.58
C PHE A 10 -14.99 43.03 -2.66
N LEU A 11 -14.34 43.57 -3.70
CA LEU A 11 -13.65 42.76 -4.71
C LEU A 11 -12.47 41.97 -4.12
N LEU A 12 -11.71 42.56 -3.20
CA LEU A 12 -10.63 41.87 -2.48
C LEU A 12 -11.16 40.72 -1.62
N LEU A 13 -12.26 40.93 -0.88
CA LEU A 13 -12.90 39.89 -0.06
C LEU A 13 -13.48 38.74 -0.90
N ILE A 14 -14.12 39.04 -2.04
CA ILE A 14 -14.61 38.01 -2.96
C ILE A 14 -13.44 37.22 -3.56
N SER A 15 -12.35 37.89 -3.95
CA SER A 15 -11.17 37.23 -4.53
C SER A 15 -10.49 36.28 -3.54
N GLY A 16 -10.41 36.64 -2.26
CA GLY A 16 -9.84 35.78 -1.21
C GLY A 16 -10.62 34.47 -1.02
N ASN A 17 -11.95 34.55 -0.96
CA ASN A 17 -12.82 33.37 -0.80
C ASN A 17 -12.77 32.40 -2.00
N LEU A 18 -12.63 32.93 -3.23
CA LEU A 18 -12.48 32.12 -4.44
C LEU A 18 -11.12 31.41 -4.54
N ILE A 19 -10.05 32.06 -4.07
CA ILE A 19 -8.71 31.45 -4.04
C ILE A 19 -8.66 30.31 -3.02
N GLN A 20 -9.26 30.50 -1.85
CA GLN A 20 -9.26 29.50 -0.77
C GLN A 20 -10.09 28.25 -1.12
N SER A 21 -11.24 28.41 -1.79
CA SER A 21 -12.04 27.26 -2.26
C SER A 21 -11.33 26.42 -3.33
N LYS A 22 -10.64 27.05 -4.29
CA LYS A 22 -9.85 26.32 -5.31
C LYS A 22 -8.66 25.57 -4.72
N ALA A 23 -7.97 26.16 -3.74
CA ALA A 23 -6.85 25.50 -3.05
C ALA A 23 -7.31 24.25 -2.28
N ASN A 24 -8.47 24.30 -1.63
CA ASN A 24 -9.03 23.16 -0.91
C ASN A 24 -9.43 22.01 -1.85
N VAL A 25 -10.06 22.32 -2.99
CA VAL A 25 -10.42 21.30 -4.00
C VAL A 25 -9.17 20.59 -4.55
N LYS A 26 -8.08 21.32 -4.82
CA LYS A 26 -6.83 20.71 -5.29
C LYS A 26 -6.22 19.77 -4.23
N THR A 27 -6.22 20.19 -2.97
CA THR A 27 -5.68 19.40 -1.84
C THR A 27 -6.45 18.10 -1.67
N ILE A 28 -7.77 18.15 -1.65
CA ILE A 28 -8.64 16.97 -1.56
C ILE A 28 -8.43 16.04 -2.75
N THR A 29 -8.32 16.61 -3.95
CA THR A 29 -8.08 15.83 -5.18
C THR A 29 -6.78 15.03 -5.10
N ILE A 30 -5.70 15.65 -4.62
CA ILE A 30 -4.41 14.99 -4.46
C ILE A 30 -4.46 13.95 -3.33
N ALA A 31 -5.08 14.26 -2.18
CA ALA A 31 -5.29 13.29 -1.10
C ALA A 31 -6.03 12.03 -1.59
N ASN A 32 -7.06 12.18 -2.42
CA ASN A 32 -7.76 11.05 -3.04
C ASN A 32 -6.85 10.20 -3.94
N LYS A 33 -5.88 10.81 -4.63
CA LYS A 33 -4.87 10.07 -5.41
C LYS A 33 -3.97 9.23 -4.50
N HIS A 34 -3.58 9.74 -3.33
CA HIS A 34 -2.83 8.96 -2.33
C HIS A 34 -3.64 7.76 -1.81
N VAL A 35 -4.93 7.94 -1.50
CA VAL A 35 -5.80 6.82 -1.11
C VAL A 35 -5.88 5.77 -2.21
N LYS A 36 -6.07 6.19 -3.46
CA LYS A 36 -6.11 5.27 -4.60
C LYS A 36 -4.79 4.51 -4.79
N PHE A 37 -3.65 5.17 -4.57
CA PHE A 37 -2.34 4.52 -4.60
C PHE A 37 -2.21 3.44 -3.52
N ILE A 38 -2.59 3.77 -2.27
CA ILE A 38 -2.62 2.81 -1.16
C ILE A 38 -3.49 1.59 -1.51
N ASP A 39 -4.68 1.82 -2.09
CA ASP A 39 -5.61 0.78 -2.51
C ASP A 39 -5.04 -0.13 -3.60
N GLN A 40 -4.38 0.44 -4.59
CA GLN A 40 -3.76 -0.32 -5.68
C GLN A 40 -2.63 -1.21 -5.17
N LEU A 41 -1.73 -0.66 -4.34
CA LEU A 41 -0.66 -1.45 -3.71
C LEU A 41 -1.24 -2.60 -2.89
N THR A 42 -2.26 -2.32 -2.08
CA THR A 42 -2.93 -3.30 -1.23
C THR A 42 -3.55 -4.43 -2.06
N GLU A 43 -4.25 -4.12 -3.14
CA GLU A 43 -4.85 -5.13 -4.02
C GLU A 43 -3.80 -6.03 -4.67
N LYS A 44 -2.71 -5.43 -5.13
CA LYS A 44 -1.59 -6.15 -5.75
C LYS A 44 -0.93 -7.09 -4.75
N LEU A 45 -0.71 -6.62 -3.52
CA LEU A 45 -0.14 -7.44 -2.46
C LEU A 45 -1.02 -8.59 -2.03
N ILE A 46 -2.35 -8.42 -1.96
CA ILE A 46 -3.27 -9.53 -1.67
C ILE A 46 -3.08 -10.66 -2.71
N LYS A 47 -2.97 -10.30 -4.00
CA LYS A 47 -2.72 -11.29 -5.08
C LYS A 47 -1.35 -11.96 -4.93
N THR A 48 -0.31 -11.20 -4.64
CA THR A 48 1.04 -11.74 -4.38
C THR A 48 1.03 -12.68 -3.18
N GLN A 49 0.34 -12.30 -2.11
CA GLN A 49 0.22 -13.09 -0.89
C GLN A 49 -0.48 -14.43 -1.14
N ASP A 50 -1.61 -14.44 -1.85
CA ASP A 50 -2.34 -15.67 -2.21
C ASP A 50 -1.47 -16.61 -3.05
N CYS A 51 -0.70 -16.05 -3.98
CA CYS A 51 0.27 -16.80 -4.79
C CYS A 51 1.37 -17.42 -3.92
N LEU A 52 1.96 -16.64 -3.01
CA LEU A 52 3.02 -17.10 -2.09
C LEU A 52 2.53 -18.21 -1.15
N LEU A 53 1.29 -18.12 -0.64
CA LEU A 53 0.68 -19.18 0.18
C LEU A 53 0.51 -20.49 -0.60
N SER A 54 0.08 -20.39 -1.86
CA SER A 54 -0.03 -21.55 -2.75
C SER A 54 1.34 -22.20 -2.99
N LEU A 55 2.35 -21.37 -3.25
CA LEU A 55 3.73 -21.79 -3.49
C LEU A 55 4.34 -22.48 -2.26
N TYR A 56 4.15 -21.89 -1.08
CA TYR A 56 4.58 -22.49 0.20
C TYR A 56 3.98 -23.88 0.41
N GLY A 57 2.66 -24.04 0.21
CA GLY A 57 1.99 -25.33 0.37
C GLY A 57 2.55 -26.42 -0.55
N ARG A 58 2.91 -26.08 -1.79
CA ARG A 58 3.55 -27.03 -2.72
C ARG A 58 4.98 -27.37 -2.32
N LEU A 59 5.74 -26.38 -1.85
CA LEU A 59 7.11 -26.58 -1.39
C LEU A 59 7.14 -27.53 -0.18
N GLU A 60 6.23 -27.35 0.76
CA GLU A 60 6.03 -28.29 1.88
C GLU A 60 5.65 -29.70 1.40
N GLY A 61 4.72 -29.81 0.45
CA GLY A 61 4.36 -31.09 -0.14
C GLY A 61 5.56 -31.81 -0.77
N ALA A 62 6.41 -31.08 -1.48
CA ALA A 62 7.61 -31.64 -2.08
C ALA A 62 8.68 -32.03 -1.05
N ARG A 63 8.83 -31.29 0.05
CA ARG A 63 9.69 -31.70 1.19
C ARG A 63 9.27 -33.05 1.73
N GLN A 64 7.97 -33.31 1.79
CA GLN A 64 7.38 -34.56 2.28
C GLN A 64 7.40 -35.68 1.23
N GLN A 65 8.08 -35.49 0.09
CA GLN A 65 8.10 -36.42 -1.05
C GLN A 65 6.69 -36.78 -1.57
N LEU A 66 5.68 -35.97 -1.26
CA LEU A 66 4.39 -36.06 -1.92
C LEU A 66 4.66 -35.71 -3.40
N ARG A 67 4.14 -36.52 -4.33
CA ARG A 67 4.49 -36.52 -5.76
C ARG A 67 4.14 -35.19 -6.47
N TYR A 68 4.84 -34.10 -6.16
CA TYR A 68 4.78 -32.82 -6.84
C TYR A 68 5.93 -32.76 -7.84
N THR A 69 5.65 -33.09 -9.09
CA THR A 69 6.65 -33.08 -10.16
C THR A 69 6.93 -31.68 -10.72
N HIS A 70 6.04 -30.70 -10.48
CA HIS A 70 6.09 -29.34 -11.04
C HIS A 70 5.75 -28.25 -10.01
N ILE A 71 6.72 -27.88 -9.16
CA ILE A 71 6.53 -26.80 -8.16
C ILE A 71 6.67 -25.42 -8.81
N GLY A 72 7.54 -25.28 -9.80
CA GLY A 72 7.95 -23.98 -10.36
C GLY A 72 7.30 -23.58 -11.69
N ASP A 73 6.52 -24.46 -12.33
CA ASP A 73 5.97 -24.17 -13.66
C ASP A 73 4.76 -23.22 -13.55
N GLY A 74 4.87 -22.06 -14.18
CA GLY A 74 3.76 -21.12 -14.39
C GLY A 74 3.45 -20.16 -13.23
N TYR A 75 4.25 -20.14 -12.16
CA TYR A 75 4.02 -19.22 -11.04
C TYR A 75 4.74 -17.88 -11.24
N ILE A 76 3.96 -16.81 -11.26
CA ILE A 76 4.43 -15.43 -11.19
C ILE A 76 3.62 -14.75 -10.06
N CYS A 77 4.22 -14.69 -8.88
CA CYS A 77 3.69 -13.99 -7.71
C CYS A 77 4.05 -12.50 -7.71
N THR A 78 5.08 -12.10 -8.46
CA THR A 78 5.39 -10.68 -8.69
C THR A 78 4.27 -9.97 -9.43
N ASN A 79 3.90 -8.78 -8.97
CA ASN A 79 2.81 -8.03 -9.58
C ASN A 79 3.01 -6.53 -9.41
N PHE A 80 3.88 -5.95 -10.25
CA PHE A 80 4.27 -4.54 -10.20
C PHE A 80 3.12 -3.59 -10.52
N ILE A 81 3.14 -2.41 -9.88
CA ILE A 81 2.38 -1.25 -10.32
C ILE A 81 3.15 -0.49 -11.40
N ASP A 82 2.44 0.32 -12.17
CA ASP A 82 3.06 1.22 -13.15
C ASP A 82 3.86 2.31 -12.41
N GLU A 83 5.17 2.36 -12.66
CA GLU A 83 6.07 3.36 -12.09
C GLU A 83 5.64 4.78 -12.44
N LYS A 84 5.05 4.97 -13.62
CA LYS A 84 4.51 6.27 -14.05
C LYS A 84 3.45 6.78 -13.07
N TYR A 85 2.59 5.90 -12.57
CA TYR A 85 1.53 6.30 -11.63
C TYR A 85 2.09 6.84 -10.31
N TYR A 86 3.15 6.21 -9.78
CA TYR A 86 3.86 6.70 -8.59
C TYR A 86 4.55 8.05 -8.85
N ASN A 87 5.25 8.16 -9.98
CA ASN A 87 5.95 9.38 -10.35
C ASN A 87 5.00 10.57 -10.55
N ASP A 88 3.85 10.33 -11.20
CA ASP A 88 2.79 11.32 -11.37
C ASP A 88 2.22 11.76 -10.00
N LEU A 89 1.94 10.80 -9.10
CA LEU A 89 1.48 11.09 -7.74
C LEU A 89 2.46 12.01 -6.98
N VAL A 90 3.74 11.64 -6.94
CA VAL A 90 4.77 12.42 -6.22
C VAL A 90 4.94 13.81 -6.85
N SER A 91 4.98 13.90 -8.18
CA SER A 91 5.09 15.17 -8.91
C SER A 91 3.93 16.11 -8.61
N GLU A 92 2.70 15.60 -8.63
CA GLU A 92 1.52 16.39 -8.32
C GLU A 92 1.48 16.84 -6.86
N THR A 93 1.92 15.97 -5.94
CA THR A 93 1.97 16.27 -4.51
C THR A 93 2.93 17.40 -4.19
N LYS A 94 4.08 17.47 -4.89
CA LYS A 94 5.04 18.59 -4.77
C LYS A 94 4.41 19.95 -5.10
N ASN A 95 3.35 19.96 -5.92
CA ASN A 95 2.64 21.18 -6.30
C ASN A 95 1.58 21.61 -5.27
N LEU A 96 1.48 20.93 -4.12
CA LEU A 96 0.71 21.40 -2.96
C LEU A 96 1.55 22.39 -2.15
N ASN A 97 1.00 23.57 -1.88
CA ASN A 97 1.61 24.51 -0.95
C ASN A 97 1.23 24.14 0.48
N THR A 98 1.91 23.18 1.11
CA THR A 98 1.70 22.91 2.55
C THR A 98 2.87 22.14 3.18
N LYS A 99 2.99 22.31 4.50
CA LYS A 99 3.66 21.41 5.46
C LYS A 99 3.38 19.91 5.21
N TYR A 100 2.24 19.57 4.59
CA TYR A 100 1.77 18.20 4.42
C TYR A 100 2.31 17.50 3.16
N ALA A 101 2.73 18.25 2.15
CA ALA A 101 3.25 17.66 0.92
C ALA A 101 4.45 16.74 1.19
N MET A 102 5.37 17.18 2.05
CA MET A 102 6.54 16.39 2.43
C MET A 102 6.15 15.09 3.13
N SER A 103 5.25 15.16 4.11
CA SER A 103 4.80 13.97 4.86
C SER A 103 4.09 12.97 3.94
N LEU A 104 3.20 13.42 3.06
CA LEU A 104 2.53 12.53 2.10
C LEU A 104 3.50 11.86 1.13
N ILE A 105 4.51 12.59 0.65
CA ILE A 105 5.56 12.03 -0.22
C ILE A 105 6.41 11.00 0.54
N GLU A 106 6.80 11.31 1.79
CA GLU A 106 7.61 10.41 2.61
C GLU A 106 6.89 9.07 2.86
N HIS A 107 5.60 9.11 3.21
CA HIS A 107 4.81 7.90 3.38
C HIS A 107 4.57 7.15 2.05
N ALA A 108 4.36 7.88 0.95
CA ALA A 108 4.27 7.27 -0.38
C ALA A 108 5.53 6.48 -0.73
N GLU A 109 6.70 7.10 -0.50
CA GLU A 109 8.00 6.52 -0.79
C GLU A 109 8.28 5.30 0.10
N LYS A 110 8.09 5.42 1.41
CA LYS A 110 8.26 4.31 2.35
C LYS A 110 7.38 3.11 1.97
N LEU A 111 6.09 3.34 1.76
CA LEU A 111 5.17 2.27 1.40
C LEU A 111 5.52 1.62 0.06
N ASN A 112 5.91 2.42 -0.94
CA ASN A 112 6.35 1.92 -2.24
C ASN A 112 7.63 1.08 -2.12
N ASN A 113 8.60 1.51 -1.31
CA ASN A 113 9.86 0.78 -1.10
C ASN A 113 9.61 -0.58 -0.44
N ILE A 114 8.75 -0.65 0.58
CA ILE A 114 8.36 -1.93 1.21
C ILE A 114 7.70 -2.84 0.17
N TYR A 115 6.78 -2.31 -0.63
CA TYR A 115 6.12 -3.05 -1.70
C TYR A 115 7.09 -3.58 -2.76
N LEU A 116 8.07 -2.77 -3.19
CA LEU A 116 9.12 -3.20 -4.11
C LEU A 116 9.99 -4.29 -3.50
N ASN A 117 10.30 -4.20 -2.21
CA ASN A 117 11.04 -5.24 -1.49
C ASN A 117 10.27 -6.58 -1.49
N ILE A 118 8.96 -6.56 -1.20
CA ILE A 118 8.11 -7.77 -1.26
C ILE A 118 8.15 -8.39 -2.67
N ASN A 119 8.04 -7.59 -3.72
CA ASN A 119 8.12 -8.09 -5.09
C ASN A 119 9.51 -8.67 -5.42
N ASN A 120 10.59 -8.05 -4.95
CA ASN A 120 11.95 -8.55 -5.16
C ASN A 120 12.18 -9.88 -4.44
N LEU A 121 11.74 -10.01 -3.19
CA LEU A 121 11.79 -11.27 -2.44
C LEU A 121 10.94 -12.36 -3.12
N SER A 122 9.75 -12.00 -3.60
CA SER A 122 8.88 -12.93 -4.35
C SER A 122 9.57 -13.42 -5.63
N ARG A 123 10.20 -12.53 -6.38
CA ARG A 123 11.00 -12.87 -7.57
C ARG A 123 12.16 -13.79 -7.22
N GLU A 124 12.89 -13.50 -6.15
CA GLU A 124 14.01 -14.32 -5.70
C GLU A 124 13.54 -15.76 -5.41
N LEU A 125 12.43 -15.90 -4.70
CA LEU A 125 11.81 -17.19 -4.40
C LEU A 125 11.37 -17.94 -5.67
N GLU A 126 10.72 -17.24 -6.61
CA GLU A 126 10.32 -17.81 -7.90
C GLU A 126 11.51 -18.36 -8.68
N ILE A 127 12.60 -17.58 -8.78
CA ILE A 127 13.82 -18.00 -9.47
C ILE A 127 14.40 -19.24 -8.78
N TYR A 128 14.52 -19.20 -7.46
CA TYR A 128 15.06 -20.29 -6.66
C TYR A 128 14.27 -21.59 -6.83
N ILE A 129 12.94 -21.53 -6.84
CA ILE A 129 12.09 -22.70 -7.04
C ILE A 129 12.17 -23.20 -8.48
N ARG A 130 12.14 -22.29 -9.47
CA ARG A 130 12.21 -22.63 -10.90
C ARG A 130 13.54 -23.30 -11.26
N LEU A 131 14.65 -22.86 -10.66
CA LEU A 131 15.97 -23.48 -10.86
C LEU A 131 16.13 -24.82 -10.10
N GLY A 132 15.17 -25.18 -9.25
CA GLY A 132 15.22 -26.42 -8.48
C GLY A 132 16.23 -26.41 -7.33
N ASP A 133 16.76 -25.24 -6.97
CA ASP A 133 17.81 -25.12 -5.95
C ASP A 133 17.33 -25.54 -4.57
N TYR A 134 16.02 -25.47 -4.32
CA TYR A 134 15.37 -26.00 -3.12
C TYR A 134 15.65 -27.48 -2.83
N LYS A 135 16.02 -28.26 -3.85
CA LYS A 135 16.39 -29.67 -3.66
C LYS A 135 17.77 -29.81 -3.02
N LYS A 136 18.67 -28.87 -3.29
CA LYS A 136 20.09 -28.93 -2.89
C LYS A 136 20.26 -28.60 -1.40
N ASP A 137 19.51 -27.62 -0.91
CA ASP A 137 19.59 -27.12 0.47
C ASP A 137 18.39 -27.54 1.32
N GLN A 138 17.57 -28.48 0.83
CA GLN A 138 16.32 -28.90 1.47
C GLN A 138 15.37 -27.72 1.74
N ALA A 139 15.35 -26.77 0.81
CA ALA A 139 14.49 -25.59 0.80
C ALA A 139 14.79 -24.58 1.91
N LYS A 140 15.95 -24.62 2.55
CA LYS A 140 16.34 -23.68 3.61
C LYS A 140 16.28 -22.22 3.15
N LYS A 141 16.79 -21.91 1.96
CA LYS A 141 16.74 -20.55 1.42
C LYS A 141 15.31 -20.05 1.21
N ALA A 142 14.36 -20.93 0.85
CA ALA A 142 12.95 -20.53 0.80
C ALA A 142 12.41 -20.13 2.17
N ASP A 143 12.72 -20.87 3.24
CA ASP A 143 12.29 -20.51 4.60
C ASP A 143 12.82 -19.12 5.00
N GLU A 144 14.09 -18.82 4.68
CA GLU A 144 14.68 -17.51 4.91
C GLU A 144 13.95 -16.39 4.13
N ILE A 145 13.65 -16.62 2.85
CA ILE A 145 12.92 -15.64 2.03
C ILE A 145 11.50 -15.45 2.56
N PHE A 146 10.80 -16.52 2.94
CA PHE A 146 9.47 -16.42 3.54
C PHE A 146 9.49 -15.67 4.88
N GLY A 147 10.50 -15.89 5.72
CA GLY A 147 10.69 -15.12 6.95
C GLY A 147 10.81 -13.62 6.69
N LYS A 148 11.61 -13.22 5.68
CA LYS A 148 11.74 -11.82 5.25
C LYS A 148 10.43 -11.26 4.69
N LEU A 149 9.72 -12.05 3.89
CA LEU A 149 8.41 -11.67 3.34
C LEU A 149 7.40 -11.36 4.46
N VAL A 150 7.33 -12.18 5.50
CA VAL A 150 6.44 -11.94 6.65
C VAL A 150 6.73 -10.59 7.30
N ILE A 151 8.00 -10.29 7.56
CA ILE A 151 8.43 -9.02 8.15
C ILE A 151 7.99 -7.87 7.25
N SER A 152 8.27 -7.94 5.94
CA SER A 152 7.88 -6.87 5.01
C SER A 152 6.37 -6.71 4.84
N PHE A 153 5.58 -7.78 4.94
CA PHE A 153 4.12 -7.67 4.96
C PHE A 153 3.61 -6.97 6.22
N ASP A 154 4.20 -7.26 7.38
CA ASP A 154 3.88 -6.58 8.64
C ASP A 154 4.25 -5.08 8.57
N GLU A 155 5.45 -4.76 8.06
CA GLU A 155 5.89 -3.38 7.81
C GLU A 155 4.94 -2.65 6.86
N PHE A 156 4.51 -3.32 5.77
CA PHE A 156 3.58 -2.74 4.81
C PHE A 156 2.25 -2.38 5.47
N VAL A 157 1.69 -3.26 6.31
CA VAL A 157 0.43 -3.00 7.03
C VAL A 157 0.57 -1.79 7.94
N ILE A 158 1.63 -1.72 8.72
CA ILE A 158 1.89 -0.61 9.65
C ILE A 158 2.01 0.70 8.87
N GLU A 159 2.87 0.74 7.86
CA GLU A 159 3.13 1.96 7.09
C GLU A 159 1.89 2.41 6.30
N ARG A 160 1.12 1.46 5.76
CA ARG A 160 -0.15 1.74 5.08
C ARG A 160 -1.15 2.42 6.02
N ASP A 161 -1.23 1.95 7.26
CA ASP A 161 -2.17 2.47 8.25
C ASP A 161 -1.79 3.88 8.69
N LEU A 162 -0.50 4.11 8.92
CA LEU A 162 0.04 5.45 9.19
C LEU A 162 -0.22 6.40 8.02
N TYR A 163 0.06 5.96 6.79
CA TYR A 163 -0.13 6.78 5.60
C TYR A 163 -1.61 7.13 5.38
N PHE A 164 -2.52 6.19 5.62
CA PHE A 164 -3.96 6.46 5.55
C PHE A 164 -4.40 7.48 6.62
N GLN A 165 -3.89 7.37 7.85
CA GLN A 165 -4.16 8.33 8.92
C GLN A 165 -3.69 9.74 8.54
N HIS A 166 -2.47 9.89 8.04
CA HIS A 166 -1.95 11.18 7.59
C HIS A 166 -2.74 11.76 6.41
N THR A 167 -3.13 10.93 5.45
CA THR A 167 -3.98 11.38 4.33
C THR A 167 -5.32 11.93 4.84
N LYS A 168 -5.91 11.30 5.86
CA LYS A 168 -7.14 11.77 6.51
C LYS A 168 -6.93 13.11 7.22
N GLU A 169 -5.82 13.30 7.93
CA GLU A 169 -5.49 14.57 8.58
C GLU A 169 -5.43 15.72 7.58
N VAL A 170 -4.76 15.51 6.44
CA VAL A 170 -4.66 16.51 5.36
C VAL A 170 -6.03 16.92 4.85
N VAL A 171 -6.92 15.96 4.62
CA VAL A 171 -8.29 16.26 4.18
C VAL A 171 -9.04 17.04 5.26
N SER A 172 -9.00 16.59 6.52
CA SER A 172 -9.72 17.23 7.62
C SER A 172 -9.34 18.71 7.83
N GLN A 173 -8.06 19.04 7.63
CA GLN A 173 -7.57 20.41 7.77
C GLN A 173 -7.85 21.27 6.53
N SER A 174 -8.04 20.66 5.36
CA SER A 174 -8.52 21.36 4.17
C SER A 174 -10.01 21.71 4.24
N GLU A 175 -10.76 21.09 5.16
CA GLU A 175 -12.22 21.23 5.31
C GLU A 175 -12.67 22.27 6.35
N THR A 176 -11.76 22.84 7.16
CA THR A 176 -12.10 23.84 8.19
C THR A 176 -12.64 25.18 7.62
N GLY A 177 -12.92 25.25 6.31
CA GLY A 177 -13.58 26.35 5.61
C GLY A 177 -15.00 26.08 5.08
N GLY A 178 -15.59 24.90 5.34
CA GLY A 178 -17.03 24.63 5.12
C GLY A 178 -17.39 23.89 3.83
N SER A 179 -17.82 22.63 3.96
CA SER A 179 -18.94 22.00 3.22
C SER A 179 -19.06 20.51 3.58
N SER A 180 -20.24 20.10 4.04
CA SER A 180 -20.56 18.75 4.54
C SER A 180 -20.50 17.62 3.49
N LYS A 181 -20.31 17.91 2.20
CA LYS A 181 -20.34 16.91 1.12
C LYS A 181 -19.05 16.08 1.00
N ASN A 182 -17.91 16.57 1.49
CA ASN A 182 -16.64 15.84 1.40
C ASN A 182 -16.51 14.73 2.46
N ILE A 183 -17.25 14.84 3.57
CA ILE A 183 -17.37 13.82 4.63
C ILE A 183 -17.84 12.47 4.06
N LEU A 184 -18.71 12.48 3.04
CA LEU A 184 -19.23 11.27 2.42
C LEU A 184 -18.15 10.48 1.64
N LEU A 185 -17.20 11.17 1.01
CA LEU A 185 -16.13 10.52 0.23
C LEU A 185 -15.10 9.85 1.16
N ILE A 186 -14.77 10.52 2.27
CA ILE A 186 -13.91 9.97 3.33
C ILE A 186 -14.58 8.76 3.99
N LEU A 187 -15.90 8.81 4.24
CA LEU A 187 -16.67 7.69 4.79
C LEU A 187 -16.74 6.49 3.85
N ILE A 188 -16.82 6.71 2.52
CA ILE A 188 -16.77 5.65 1.51
C ILE A 188 -15.36 5.01 1.46
N CYS A 189 -14.30 5.83 1.54
CA CYS A 189 -12.94 5.31 1.64
C CYS A 189 -12.71 4.51 2.94
N LEU A 190 -13.25 4.96 4.07
CA LEU A 190 -13.19 4.25 5.37
C LEU A 190 -13.94 2.91 5.36
N THR A 191 -15.09 2.83 4.70
CA THR A 191 -15.87 1.58 4.61
C THR A 191 -15.21 0.55 3.70
N LEU A 192 -14.55 0.97 2.62
CA LEU A 192 -13.74 0.09 1.77
C LEU A 192 -12.46 -0.39 2.48
N TYR A 193 -11.83 0.48 3.27
CA TYR A 193 -10.63 0.20 4.06
C TYR A 193 -10.87 -0.89 5.13
N CYS A 194 -12.00 -0.83 5.85
CA CYS A 194 -12.35 -1.80 6.89
C CYS A 194 -12.53 -3.23 6.35
N LYS A 195 -13.05 -3.36 5.12
CA LYS A 195 -13.29 -4.67 4.48
C LYS A 195 -11.99 -5.33 4.00
N ARG A 196 -10.98 -4.54 3.63
CA ARG A 196 -9.67 -5.02 3.13
C ARG A 196 -8.67 -5.35 4.24
N ASN A 197 -8.75 -4.69 5.40
CA ASN A 197 -7.90 -5.00 6.58
C ASN A 197 -8.07 -6.43 7.11
N CYS A 198 -9.24 -7.03 6.92
CA CYS A 198 -9.52 -8.41 7.34
C CYS A 198 -8.78 -9.48 6.48
N LEU A 199 -8.26 -9.11 5.30
CA LEU A 199 -7.60 -10.06 4.39
C LEU A 199 -6.10 -10.19 4.65
N ILE A 200 -5.42 -9.11 5.06
CA ILE A 200 -3.97 -9.17 5.34
C ILE A 200 -3.71 -9.78 6.73
N SER A 201 -4.57 -9.52 7.72
CA SER A 201 -4.45 -10.16 9.05
C SER A 201 -4.59 -11.69 8.99
N LYS A 202 -5.31 -12.22 8.00
CA LYS A 202 -5.40 -13.67 7.74
C LYS A 202 -4.08 -14.29 7.28
N PHE A 203 -3.17 -13.53 6.67
CA PHE A 203 -1.83 -14.02 6.34
C PHE A 203 -1.07 -14.36 7.61
N LYS A 204 -1.06 -13.45 8.57
CA LYS A 204 -0.35 -13.62 9.84
C LYS A 204 -0.86 -14.85 10.58
N ILE A 205 -2.18 -15.02 10.68
CA ILE A 205 -2.76 -16.20 11.35
C ILE A 205 -2.41 -17.47 10.58
N ASN A 206 -2.63 -17.55 9.27
CA ASN A 206 -2.38 -18.79 8.54
C ASN A 206 -0.89 -19.13 8.38
N PHE A 207 -0.03 -18.12 8.20
CA PHE A 207 1.40 -18.31 8.04
C PHE A 207 2.08 -18.56 9.37
N VAL A 208 1.83 -17.75 10.42
CA VAL A 208 2.43 -17.98 11.74
C VAL A 208 1.91 -19.29 12.34
N VAL A 209 0.61 -19.58 12.28
CA VAL A 209 0.09 -20.84 12.83
C VAL A 209 0.67 -22.04 12.07
N LYS A 210 0.71 -22.03 10.72
CA LYS A 210 1.31 -23.13 9.96
C LYS A 210 2.81 -23.23 10.18
N HIS A 211 3.54 -22.12 10.17
CA HIS A 211 4.98 -22.11 10.33
C HIS A 211 5.38 -22.56 11.74
N SER A 212 4.73 -22.04 12.79
CA SER A 212 4.97 -22.44 14.18
C SER A 212 4.59 -23.89 14.44
N LEU A 213 3.48 -24.41 13.89
CA LEU A 213 3.15 -25.83 13.97
C LEU A 213 4.19 -26.72 13.28
N LEU A 214 4.65 -26.32 12.10
CA LEU A 214 5.64 -27.09 11.33
C LEU A 214 7.04 -27.07 11.96
N VAL A 215 7.43 -25.95 12.58
CA VAL A 215 8.68 -25.86 13.37
C VAL A 215 8.58 -26.69 14.65
N TRP A 216 7.42 -26.72 15.31
CA TRP A 216 7.21 -27.50 16.52
C TRP A 216 7.16 -29.02 16.28
N ILE A 217 6.65 -29.48 15.13
CA ILE A 217 6.67 -30.91 14.75
C ILE A 217 8.08 -31.40 14.41
N ARG A 218 9.01 -30.49 14.05
CA ARG A 218 10.37 -30.83 13.62
C ARG A 218 11.40 -30.88 14.76
N ASN A 219 11.07 -30.37 15.94
CA ASN A 219 11.89 -30.41 17.16
C ASN A 219 11.34 -31.45 18.14
#